data_AF-A0A5C9DZR3-F1
#
_entry.id   AF-A0A5C9DZR3-F1
#
_cell.length_a   1.000
_cell.length_b   1.000
_cell.length_c   1.000
_cell.angle_alpha   90.00
_cell.angle_beta   90.00
_cell.angle_gamma   90.00
#
_symmetry.space_group_name_H-M   'P 1'
#
loop_
_entity.id
_entity.type
_entity.pdbx_description
1 polymer ?
#
loop_
_entity_poly.entity_id
_entity_poly.type
_entity_poly.pdbx_seq_one_letter_code
_entity_poly.pdbx_strand_id
1 'polypeptide(L)'
;MDSGEGYRGNRLLPIIVIITSLILAFVFWWTNGVLAILLLVIAMASCIISACRIPFGPSEGTPIVIRTSQSQRRTRRRVRREDPFEPEPIAIDEIINFEEADTSEEIGDIEQDLPIEIIDGIGQSYGALLRDMNIDVVKKLTVVEPELIQDICQIDRETAEHWIADAQCIIEGARIYSILELAMSEPSEVLFKIERAIEKGKLNLPESYEIKEWKIRQWIDTANDIMSTISSDDIRRWKGDL
;
A
#
# COMPACT_ATOMS: atom_id res chain seq x y z
N MET A 1 -3.43 -45.93 -0.45
CA MET A 1 -2.79 -46.21 0.85
C MET A 1 -1.31 -46.03 0.63
N ASP A 2 -0.82 -44.83 0.89
CA ASP A 2 0.61 -44.51 0.84
C ASP A 2 0.88 -43.56 2.00
N SER A 3 1.89 -43.92 2.78
CA SER A 3 2.13 -43.49 4.15
C SER A 3 2.79 -42.12 4.19
N GLY A 4 1.98 -41.07 4.35
CA GLY A 4 2.43 -39.70 4.62
C GLY A 4 2.84 -39.47 6.08
N GLU A 5 3.74 -40.30 6.62
CA GLU A 5 4.43 -40.01 7.88
C GLU A 5 5.85 -39.53 7.56
N GLY A 6 6.04 -38.22 7.47
CA GLY A 6 7.36 -37.66 7.30
C GLY A 6 7.37 -36.17 7.64
N TYR A 7 8.22 -35.79 8.60
CA TYR A 7 8.56 -34.41 8.94
C TYR A 7 7.61 -33.63 9.87
N ARG A 8 7.24 -34.20 11.01
CA ARG A 8 6.90 -33.42 12.22
C ARG A 8 8.02 -33.37 13.28
N GLY A 9 9.18 -33.98 13.03
CA GLY A 9 10.18 -34.30 14.05
C GLY A 9 11.17 -33.22 14.51
N ASN A 10 11.44 -32.15 13.74
CA ASN A 10 12.68 -31.37 13.97
C ASN A 10 12.50 -29.95 14.54
N ARG A 11 11.28 -29.49 14.84
CA ARG A 11 11.09 -28.15 15.43
C ARG A 11 11.49 -28.05 16.91
N LEU A 12 11.57 -29.19 17.61
CA LEU A 12 11.95 -29.23 19.04
C LEU A 12 13.47 -29.28 19.27
N LEU A 13 14.25 -29.78 18.31
CA LEU A 13 15.71 -29.85 18.40
C LEU A 13 16.38 -28.50 18.71
N PRO A 14 16.07 -27.38 18.03
CA PRO A 14 16.72 -26.10 18.35
C PRO A 14 16.39 -25.61 19.76
N ILE A 15 15.17 -25.85 20.24
CA ILE A 15 14.73 -25.43 21.58
C ILE A 15 15.51 -26.21 22.67
N ILE A 16 15.68 -27.52 22.48
CA ILE A 16 16.43 -28.37 23.42
C ILE A 16 17.90 -27.95 23.49
N VAL A 17 18.51 -27.60 22.35
CA VAL A 17 19.92 -27.12 22.31
C VAL A 17 20.09 -25.79 23.04
N ILE A 18 19.15 -24.85 22.90
CA ILE A 18 19.20 -23.55 23.59
C ILE A 18 19.08 -23.74 25.12
N ILE A 19 18.13 -24.56 25.57
CA ILE A 19 17.89 -24.79 27.00
C ILE A 19 19.11 -25.50 27.64
N THR A 20 19.63 -26.54 27.00
CA THR A 20 20.81 -27.27 27.50
C THR A 20 22.06 -26.38 27.56
N SER A 21 22.24 -25.48 26.58
CA SER A 21 23.33 -24.51 26.59
C SER A 21 23.23 -23.50 27.75
N LEU A 22 22.02 -22.98 28.04
CA LEU A 22 21.78 -22.06 29.16
C LEU A 22 22.06 -22.70 30.52
N ILE A 23 21.67 -23.96 30.71
CA ILE A 23 21.92 -24.71 31.96
C ILE A 23 23.42 -24.89 32.18
N LEU A 24 24.19 -25.27 31.14
CA LEU A 24 25.63 -25.41 31.23
C LEU A 24 26.32 -24.07 31.54
N ALA A 25 25.90 -22.98 30.91
CA ALA A 25 26.45 -21.64 31.18
C ALA A 25 26.26 -21.22 32.65
N PHE A 26 25.10 -21.54 33.24
CA PHE A 26 24.81 -21.25 34.65
C PHE A 26 25.69 -22.07 35.60
N VAL A 27 25.90 -23.36 35.31
CA VAL A 27 26.78 -24.23 36.12
C VAL A 27 28.24 -23.77 36.02
N PHE A 28 28.71 -23.39 34.83
CA PHE A 28 30.09 -22.96 34.63
C PHE A 28 30.39 -21.56 35.20
N TRP A 29 29.38 -20.70 35.38
CA TRP A 29 29.51 -19.38 36.00
C TRP A 29 30.17 -19.45 37.39
N TRP A 30 29.91 -20.52 38.15
CA TRP A 30 30.51 -20.73 39.47
C TRP A 30 31.98 -21.17 39.43
N THR A 31 32.43 -21.75 38.32
CA THR A 31 33.79 -22.33 38.22
C THR A 31 34.77 -21.45 37.46
N ASN A 32 34.32 -20.69 36.46
CA ASN A 32 35.19 -19.88 35.61
C ASN A 32 34.39 -18.82 34.84
N GLY A 33 34.46 -17.56 35.28
CA GLY A 33 33.73 -16.45 34.66
C GLY A 33 34.07 -16.21 33.18
N VAL A 34 35.32 -16.45 32.78
CA VAL A 34 35.75 -16.31 31.37
C VAL A 34 35.07 -17.34 30.47
N LEU A 35 34.89 -18.57 30.95
CA LEU A 35 34.26 -19.64 30.18
C LEU A 35 32.74 -19.42 30.06
N ALA A 36 32.12 -18.86 31.10
CA ALA A 36 30.71 -18.46 31.07
C ALA A 36 30.43 -17.35 30.05
N ILE A 37 31.28 -16.32 29.98
CA ILE A 37 31.16 -15.26 28.97
C ILE A 37 31.30 -15.82 27.57
N LEU A 38 32.26 -16.72 27.33
CA LEU A 38 32.48 -17.34 26.02
C LEU A 38 31.28 -18.20 25.58
N LEU A 39 30.67 -18.95 26.49
CA LEU A 39 29.45 -19.72 26.21
C LEU A 39 28.24 -18.82 25.89
N LEU A 40 28.10 -17.69 26.59
CA LEU A 40 27.00 -16.74 26.36
C LEU A 40 27.10 -16.11 24.97
N VAL A 41 28.31 -15.76 24.52
CA VAL A 41 28.55 -15.24 23.17
C VAL A 41 28.19 -16.27 22.10
N ILE A 42 28.55 -17.54 22.30
CA ILE A 42 28.19 -18.63 21.37
C ILE A 42 26.67 -18.82 21.32
N ALA A 43 25.99 -18.79 22.46
CA ALA A 43 24.53 -18.92 22.53
C ALA A 43 23.84 -17.76 21.78
N MET A 44 24.28 -16.52 21.99
CA MET A 44 23.76 -15.35 21.26
C MET A 44 23.98 -15.47 19.75
N ALA A 45 25.18 -15.84 19.32
CA ALA A 45 25.50 -16.01 17.89
C ALA A 45 24.61 -17.09 17.24
N SER A 46 24.38 -18.21 17.95
CA SER A 46 23.49 -19.26 17.48
C SER A 46 22.03 -18.79 17.35
N CYS A 47 21.58 -17.93 18.26
CA CYS A 47 20.23 -17.36 18.24
C CYS A 47 20.05 -16.41 17.05
N ILE A 48 21.05 -15.59 16.74
CA ILE A 48 21.06 -14.69 15.57
C ILE A 48 21.06 -15.52 14.28
N ILE A 49 21.92 -16.53 14.16
CA ILE A 49 21.95 -17.41 12.97
C ILE A 49 20.62 -18.14 12.81
N SER A 50 20.00 -18.59 13.90
CA SER A 50 18.68 -19.24 13.85
C SER A 50 17.58 -18.26 13.44
N ALA A 51 17.57 -17.03 13.96
CA ALA A 51 16.62 -15.99 13.59
C ALA A 51 16.78 -15.57 12.12
N CYS A 52 18.01 -15.46 11.63
CA CYS A 52 18.30 -15.15 10.23
C CYS A 52 18.06 -16.34 9.28
N ARG A 53 18.03 -17.58 9.78
CA ARG A 53 17.73 -18.78 9.00
C ARG A 53 16.27 -19.19 9.00
N ILE A 54 15.40 -18.55 9.78
CA ILE A 54 13.96 -18.67 9.53
C ILE A 54 13.75 -18.00 8.17
N PRO A 55 13.52 -18.76 7.09
CA PRO A 55 13.13 -18.13 5.87
C PRO A 55 11.78 -17.51 6.21
N PHE A 56 11.64 -16.20 6.03
CA PHE A 56 10.35 -15.58 5.75
C PHE A 56 9.87 -16.21 4.43
N GLY A 57 9.45 -17.47 4.52
CA GLY A 57 8.81 -18.19 3.44
C GLY A 57 7.40 -17.65 3.36
N PRO A 58 6.94 -17.24 2.17
CA PRO A 58 5.60 -16.74 1.98
C PRO A 58 4.60 -17.81 2.46
N SER A 59 3.62 -17.37 3.23
CA SER A 59 2.46 -18.16 3.64
C SER A 59 1.92 -18.95 2.45
N GLU A 60 2.02 -20.27 2.51
CA GLU A 60 1.46 -21.18 1.50
C GLU A 60 -0.05 -20.94 1.42
N GLY A 61 -0.49 -20.32 0.32
CA GLY A 61 -1.90 -20.07 0.14
C GLY A 61 -2.30 -19.35 -1.14
N THR A 62 -1.63 -19.58 -2.27
CA THR A 62 -2.24 -19.73 -3.61
C THR A 62 -1.16 -19.91 -4.68
N PRO A 63 -1.32 -20.86 -5.63
CA PRO A 63 -0.39 -21.01 -6.73
C PRO A 63 -0.58 -19.87 -7.74
N ILE A 64 0.32 -18.88 -7.71
CA ILE A 64 0.42 -17.89 -8.79
C ILE A 64 0.93 -18.63 -10.03
N VAL A 65 0.02 -18.89 -10.96
CA VAL A 65 0.33 -19.36 -12.31
C VAL A 65 1.00 -18.19 -13.04
N ILE A 66 2.33 -18.11 -12.95
CA ILE A 66 3.12 -17.20 -13.79
C ILE A 66 3.07 -17.76 -15.21
N ARG A 67 2.05 -17.36 -15.97
CA ARG A 67 2.06 -17.45 -17.43
C ARG A 67 3.11 -16.48 -17.93
N THR A 68 4.32 -16.98 -18.16
CA THR A 68 5.33 -16.27 -18.93
C THR A 68 4.83 -16.17 -20.38
N SER A 69 4.18 -15.06 -20.74
CA SER A 69 3.98 -14.69 -22.13
C SER A 69 5.30 -14.16 -22.69
N GLN A 70 6.16 -15.08 -23.09
CA GLN A 70 7.09 -14.84 -24.18
C GLN A 70 6.30 -14.50 -25.45
N SER A 71 6.86 -13.59 -26.25
CA SER A 71 6.51 -13.27 -27.64
C SER A 71 5.48 -12.16 -27.89
N GLN A 72 5.98 -10.96 -28.14
CA GLN A 72 5.71 -10.22 -29.40
C GLN A 72 6.76 -9.12 -29.59
N ARG A 73 7.94 -9.44 -30.13
CA ARG A 73 8.30 -9.15 -31.54
C ARG A 73 7.58 -7.94 -32.16
N ARG A 74 8.35 -6.85 -32.26
CA ARG A 74 8.59 -6.04 -33.47
C ARG A 74 7.37 -5.65 -34.31
N THR A 75 6.92 -4.40 -34.12
CA THR A 75 6.48 -3.47 -35.18
C THR A 75 6.78 -2.05 -34.72
N ARG A 76 7.91 -1.44 -35.08
CA ARG A 76 8.01 -0.44 -36.17
C ARG A 76 6.67 0.20 -36.55
N ARG A 77 6.45 1.47 -36.17
CA ARG A 77 5.90 2.48 -37.09
C ARG A 77 6.27 3.90 -36.66
N ARG A 78 6.82 4.61 -37.65
CA ARG A 78 7.16 6.04 -37.73
C ARG A 78 6.26 6.94 -36.86
N VAL A 79 6.87 7.65 -35.91
CA VAL A 79 6.34 8.94 -35.46
C VAL A 79 6.78 9.97 -36.49
N ARG A 80 5.75 10.55 -37.12
CA ARG A 80 5.78 11.62 -38.10
C ARG A 80 6.26 12.88 -37.38
N ARG A 81 7.25 13.57 -37.94
CA ARG A 81 7.55 14.97 -37.60
C ARG A 81 6.25 15.75 -37.75
N GLU A 82 5.74 16.26 -36.65
CA GLU A 82 4.83 17.40 -36.65
C GLU A 82 5.67 18.66 -36.47
N ASP A 83 5.26 19.70 -37.20
CA ASP A 83 5.99 20.95 -37.38
C ASP A 83 6.12 21.74 -36.06
N PRO A 84 7.14 22.61 -35.93
CA PRO A 84 7.28 23.50 -34.78
C PRO A 84 6.08 24.44 -34.71
N PHE A 85 5.29 24.30 -33.66
CA PHE A 85 4.21 25.22 -33.31
C PHE A 85 4.84 26.55 -32.87
N GLU A 86 4.69 27.62 -33.66
CA GLU A 86 4.96 28.98 -33.22
C GLU A 86 3.77 29.45 -32.37
N PRO A 87 3.95 29.69 -31.05
CA PRO A 87 2.87 30.25 -30.25
C PRO A 87 2.67 31.72 -30.63
N GLU A 88 1.48 32.05 -31.14
CA GLU A 88 1.04 33.44 -31.25
C GLU A 88 0.89 34.05 -29.84
N PRO A 89 1.34 35.30 -29.63
CA PRO A 89 1.22 35.96 -28.33
C PRO A 89 -0.25 36.33 -28.08
N ILE A 90 -0.86 35.65 -27.13
CA ILE A 90 -2.19 36.00 -26.60
C ILE A 90 -2.02 37.25 -25.72
N ALA A 91 -2.66 38.34 -26.12
CA ALA A 91 -2.74 39.57 -25.32
C ALA A 91 -3.62 39.32 -24.08
N ILE A 92 -3.00 39.34 -22.90
CA ILE A 92 -3.66 39.20 -21.60
C ILE A 92 -4.02 40.61 -21.12
N ASP A 93 -5.15 41.14 -21.58
CA ASP A 93 -5.75 42.35 -21.02
C ASP A 93 -7.29 42.22 -21.10
N GLU A 94 -7.84 41.16 -20.51
CA GLU A 94 -9.27 41.12 -20.16
C GLU A 94 -9.48 40.21 -18.95
N ILE A 95 -9.23 40.78 -17.78
CA ILE A 95 -9.61 40.23 -16.48
C ILE A 95 -11.14 40.33 -16.39
N ILE A 96 -11.81 39.31 -16.90
CA ILE A 96 -13.25 39.11 -16.78
C ILE A 96 -13.54 38.60 -15.37
N ASN A 97 -14.43 39.31 -14.68
CA ASN A 97 -15.14 38.88 -13.49
C ASN A 97 -15.52 37.39 -13.59
N PHE A 98 -14.85 36.55 -12.80
CA PHE A 98 -15.21 35.15 -12.64
C PHE A 98 -16.34 35.08 -11.63
N GLU A 99 -17.56 35.32 -12.13
CA GLU A 99 -18.78 34.89 -11.45
C GLU A 99 -18.80 33.36 -11.55
N GLU A 100 -18.65 32.69 -10.41
CA GLU A 100 -18.50 31.25 -10.26
C GLU A 100 -19.80 30.56 -10.72
N ALA A 101 -19.90 30.31 -12.03
CA ALA A 101 -21.01 29.60 -12.63
C ALA A 101 -20.93 28.13 -12.22
N ASP A 102 -21.89 27.73 -11.39
CA ASP A 102 -22.24 26.37 -11.01
C ASP A 102 -22.72 25.60 -12.25
N THR A 103 -21.76 25.24 -13.12
CA THR A 103 -21.98 24.40 -14.30
C THR A 103 -21.08 23.17 -14.22
N SER A 104 -21.31 22.34 -13.20
CA SER A 104 -20.94 20.92 -13.25
C SER A 104 -22.20 20.10 -13.57
N GLU A 105 -22.76 20.32 -14.76
CA GLU A 105 -23.67 19.36 -15.36
C GLU A 105 -22.88 18.08 -15.64
N GLU A 106 -22.91 17.13 -14.70
CA GLU A 106 -23.11 15.68 -14.89
C GLU A 106 -22.56 15.08 -16.21
N ILE A 107 -21.30 15.35 -16.57
CA ILE A 107 -20.58 14.58 -17.59
C ILE A 107 -20.12 13.28 -16.93
N GLY A 108 -21.06 12.34 -16.81
CA GLY A 108 -20.89 10.90 -16.61
C GLY A 108 -19.67 10.44 -15.79
N ASP A 109 -19.77 10.56 -14.45
CA ASP A 109 -19.69 9.52 -13.39
C ASP A 109 -18.99 8.16 -13.66
N ILE A 110 -18.07 8.08 -14.61
CA ILE A 110 -17.23 6.90 -14.90
C ILE A 110 -15.74 7.27 -14.72
N GLU A 111 -15.45 8.37 -14.04
CA GLU A 111 -14.20 8.51 -13.29
C GLU A 111 -14.36 7.66 -12.04
N GLN A 112 -13.82 6.44 -12.08
CA GLN A 112 -13.92 5.47 -10.99
C GLN A 112 -13.43 6.09 -9.68
N ASP A 113 -14.40 6.36 -8.81
CA ASP A 113 -14.19 6.63 -7.41
C ASP A 113 -13.11 5.71 -6.84
N LEU A 114 -12.23 6.27 -6.02
CA LEU A 114 -11.17 5.52 -5.35
C LEU A 114 -11.78 4.54 -4.34
N PRO A 115 -11.68 3.22 -4.54
CA PRO A 115 -12.16 2.25 -3.56
C PRO A 115 -11.35 2.34 -2.26
N ILE A 116 -12.01 2.15 -1.13
CA ILE A 116 -11.38 2.23 0.19
C ILE A 116 -10.27 1.20 0.40
N GLU A 117 -10.29 0.08 -0.33
CA GLU A 117 -9.26 -0.96 -0.27
C GLU A 117 -7.87 -0.49 -0.72
N ILE A 118 -7.75 0.70 -1.34
CA ILE A 118 -6.46 1.34 -1.67
C ILE A 118 -5.65 1.71 -0.42
N ILE A 119 -6.33 1.95 0.70
CA ILE A 119 -5.69 2.35 1.95
C ILE A 119 -5.04 1.13 2.59
N ASP A 120 -3.78 1.29 2.97
CA ASP A 120 -3.00 0.21 3.59
C ASP A 120 -3.65 -0.24 4.91
N GLY A 121 -3.75 -1.55 5.08
CA GLY A 121 -4.36 -2.18 6.25
C GLY A 121 -5.89 -2.39 6.19
N ILE A 122 -6.64 -1.74 5.29
CA ILE A 122 -8.10 -1.99 5.15
C ILE A 122 -8.34 -3.35 4.49
N GLY A 123 -7.82 -3.55 3.28
CA GLY A 123 -8.03 -4.78 2.51
C GLY A 123 -9.51 -5.15 2.31
N GLN A 124 -9.78 -6.36 1.80
CA GLN A 124 -11.16 -6.77 1.48
C GLN A 124 -12.04 -6.97 2.72
N SER A 125 -11.47 -7.40 3.85
CA SER A 125 -12.23 -7.70 5.07
C SER A 125 -12.80 -6.45 5.73
N TYR A 126 -11.98 -5.43 5.97
CA TYR A 126 -12.49 -4.17 6.51
C TYR A 126 -13.20 -3.36 5.43
N GLY A 127 -12.80 -3.51 4.17
CA GLY A 127 -13.49 -2.94 3.02
C GLY A 127 -14.96 -3.33 2.94
N ALA A 128 -15.30 -4.59 3.20
CA ALA A 128 -16.70 -5.03 3.24
C ALA A 128 -17.49 -4.37 4.38
N LEU A 129 -16.92 -4.31 5.59
CA LEU A 129 -17.58 -3.73 6.77
C LEU A 129 -17.87 -2.24 6.60
N LEU A 130 -16.92 -1.49 6.03
CA LEU A 130 -17.09 -0.06 5.75
C LEU A 130 -18.13 0.18 4.64
N ARG A 131 -18.16 -0.68 3.61
CA ARG A 131 -19.18 -0.64 2.55
C ARG A 131 -20.59 -0.89 3.09
N ASP A 132 -20.76 -1.81 4.03
CA ASP A 132 -22.06 -2.06 4.68
C ASP A 132 -22.59 -0.81 5.42
N MET A 133 -21.70 0.12 5.78
CA MET A 133 -22.01 1.41 6.40
C MET A 133 -22.04 2.58 5.40
N ASN A 134 -22.11 2.29 4.09
CA ASN A 134 -22.06 3.27 2.99
C ASN A 134 -20.76 4.10 2.91
N ILE A 135 -19.67 3.61 3.49
CA ILE A 135 -18.32 4.18 3.40
C ILE A 135 -17.53 3.32 2.40
N ASP A 136 -17.84 3.48 1.12
CA ASP A 136 -17.34 2.69 0.00
C ASP A 136 -16.20 3.37 -0.79
N VAL A 137 -16.05 4.68 -0.63
CA VAL A 137 -15.09 5.52 -1.39
C VAL A 137 -14.11 6.22 -0.44
N VAL A 138 -12.83 6.32 -0.83
CA VAL A 138 -11.77 7.02 -0.07
C VAL A 138 -12.18 8.45 0.31
N LYS A 139 -12.86 9.16 -0.59
CA LYS A 139 -13.40 10.51 -0.34
C LYS A 139 -14.40 10.55 0.82
N LYS A 140 -15.22 9.52 1.02
CA LYS A 140 -16.13 9.45 2.18
C LYS A 140 -15.38 9.21 3.47
N LEU A 141 -14.25 8.49 3.41
CA LEU A 141 -13.44 8.22 4.59
C LEU A 141 -12.80 9.48 5.18
N THR A 142 -12.53 10.51 4.37
CA THR A 142 -11.87 11.75 4.86
C THR A 142 -12.73 12.56 5.82
N VAL A 143 -14.05 12.38 5.81
CA VAL A 143 -15.01 13.12 6.65
C VAL A 143 -15.52 12.30 7.84
N VAL A 144 -15.12 11.04 7.94
CA VAL A 144 -15.58 10.12 9.00
C VAL A 144 -14.74 10.32 10.26
N GLU A 145 -15.38 10.26 11.42
CA GLU A 145 -14.70 10.32 12.71
C GLU A 145 -13.98 8.99 13.02
N PRO A 146 -12.76 9.02 13.58
CA PRO A 146 -11.98 7.80 13.86
C PRO A 146 -12.68 6.84 14.83
N GLU A 147 -13.48 7.37 15.76
CA GLU A 147 -14.25 6.58 16.74
C GLU A 147 -15.28 5.68 16.04
N LEU A 148 -15.93 6.17 14.97
CA LEU A 148 -16.86 5.38 14.17
C LEU A 148 -16.16 4.22 13.45
N ILE A 149 -14.99 4.47 12.86
CA ILE A 149 -14.20 3.44 12.17
C ILE A 149 -13.72 2.38 13.18
N GLN A 150 -13.24 2.82 14.34
CA GLN A 150 -12.86 1.94 15.44
C GLN A 150 -14.01 1.01 15.84
N ASP A 151 -15.23 1.53 16.02
CA ASP A 151 -16.38 0.74 16.41
C ASP A 151 -16.81 -0.27 15.33
N ILE A 152 -16.80 0.14 14.06
CA ILE A 152 -17.17 -0.73 12.91
C ILE A 152 -16.14 -1.84 12.73
N CYS A 153 -14.85 -1.50 12.71
CA CYS A 153 -13.78 -2.42 12.35
C CYS A 153 -13.15 -3.12 13.56
N GLN A 154 -13.49 -2.73 14.79
CA GLN A 154 -12.92 -3.26 16.04
C GLN A 154 -11.39 -3.15 16.09
N ILE A 155 -10.86 -2.00 15.64
CA ILE A 155 -9.43 -1.67 15.59
C ILE A 155 -9.07 -0.63 16.67
N ASP A 156 -7.77 -0.40 16.88
CA ASP A 156 -7.33 0.72 17.71
C ASP A 156 -7.57 2.07 17.01
N ARG A 157 -7.76 3.10 17.85
CA ARG A 157 -8.05 4.47 17.40
C ARG A 157 -6.92 5.05 16.54
N GLU A 158 -5.67 4.71 16.88
CA GLU A 158 -4.49 5.21 16.14
C GLU A 158 -4.50 4.70 14.70
N THR A 159 -4.80 3.42 14.49
CA THR A 159 -4.94 2.82 13.15
C THR A 159 -6.08 3.47 12.36
N ALA A 160 -7.22 3.74 13.00
CA ALA A 160 -8.33 4.45 12.37
C ALA A 160 -7.93 5.88 11.94
N GLU A 161 -7.21 6.60 12.80
CA GLU A 161 -6.67 7.93 12.48
C GLU A 161 -5.66 7.87 11.32
N HIS A 162 -4.84 6.82 11.24
CA HIS A 162 -3.90 6.62 10.13
C HIS A 162 -4.61 6.34 8.81
N TRP A 163 -5.73 5.60 8.81
CA TRP A 163 -6.54 5.38 7.60
C TRP A 163 -7.18 6.67 7.09
N ILE A 164 -7.71 7.51 7.99
CA ILE A 164 -8.25 8.83 7.63
C ILE A 164 -7.14 9.73 7.08
N ALA A 165 -5.96 9.71 7.72
CA ALA A 165 -4.79 10.45 7.27
C ALA A 165 -4.34 10.02 5.86
N ASP A 166 -4.34 8.73 5.54
CA ASP A 166 -4.07 8.20 4.19
C ASP A 166 -5.09 8.75 3.19
N ALA A 167 -6.38 8.69 3.52
CA ALA A 167 -7.44 9.20 2.66
C ALA A 167 -7.29 10.71 2.40
N GLN A 168 -7.00 11.50 3.44
CA GLN A 168 -6.77 12.94 3.31
C GLN A 168 -5.53 13.24 2.47
N CYS A 169 -4.44 12.46 2.63
CA CYS A 169 -3.25 12.60 1.81
C CYS A 169 -3.56 12.40 0.32
N ILE A 170 -4.36 11.40 -0.04
CA ILE A 170 -4.71 11.11 -1.44
C ILE A 170 -5.63 12.20 -2.01
N ILE A 171 -6.71 12.51 -1.30
CA ILE A 171 -7.78 13.39 -1.80
C ILE A 171 -7.41 14.88 -1.68
N GLU A 172 -7.00 15.33 -0.49
CA GLU A 172 -6.75 16.75 -0.22
C GLU A 172 -5.29 17.14 -0.53
N GLY A 173 -4.36 16.24 -0.21
CA GLY A 173 -2.93 16.45 -0.42
C GLY A 173 -2.53 16.33 -1.89
N ALA A 174 -2.74 15.14 -2.47
CA ALA A 174 -2.35 14.84 -3.84
C ALA A 174 -3.37 15.29 -4.89
N ARG A 175 -4.63 15.53 -4.49
CA ARG A 175 -5.75 15.87 -5.38
C ARG A 175 -6.03 14.81 -6.43
N ILE A 176 -5.88 13.55 -6.05
CA ILE A 176 -6.15 12.40 -6.91
C ILE A 176 -7.55 11.90 -6.58
N TYR A 177 -8.44 11.86 -7.57
CA TYR A 177 -9.84 11.50 -7.35
C TYR A 177 -10.24 10.19 -8.04
N SER A 178 -9.43 9.71 -8.99
CA SER A 178 -9.73 8.49 -9.73
C SER A 178 -8.66 7.42 -9.53
N ILE A 179 -9.08 6.15 -9.58
CA ILE A 179 -8.16 5.01 -9.51
C ILE A 179 -7.15 5.00 -10.67
N LEU A 180 -7.56 5.49 -11.85
CA LEU A 180 -6.71 5.58 -13.02
C LEU A 180 -5.59 6.59 -12.82
N GLU A 181 -5.93 7.78 -12.32
CA GLU A 181 -4.97 8.82 -12.00
C GLU A 181 -3.96 8.33 -10.94
N LEU A 182 -4.43 7.65 -9.89
CA LEU A 182 -3.55 7.10 -8.86
C LEU A 182 -2.58 6.07 -9.45
N ALA A 183 -3.09 5.09 -10.20
CA ALA A 183 -2.28 4.02 -10.78
C ALA A 183 -1.23 4.51 -11.79
N MET A 184 -1.52 5.61 -12.49
CA MET A 184 -0.61 6.25 -13.45
C MET A 184 0.35 7.26 -12.83
N SER A 185 0.18 7.61 -11.55
CA SER A 185 0.98 8.62 -10.88
C SER A 185 2.39 8.13 -10.55
N GLU A 186 3.36 9.04 -10.54
CA GLU A 186 4.70 8.74 -10.05
C GLU A 186 4.78 8.94 -8.52
N PRO A 187 5.28 7.96 -7.73
CA PRO A 187 5.29 8.06 -6.26
C PRO A 187 5.98 9.32 -5.73
N SER A 188 7.06 9.74 -6.37
CA SER A 188 7.85 10.93 -6.04
C SER A 188 7.03 12.23 -6.23
N GLU A 189 6.25 12.31 -7.30
CA GLU A 189 5.39 13.45 -7.61
C GLU A 189 4.23 13.55 -6.59
N VAL A 190 3.63 12.42 -6.26
CA VAL A 190 2.55 12.35 -5.27
C VAL A 190 3.07 12.79 -3.89
N LEU A 191 4.24 12.28 -3.47
CA LEU A 191 4.86 12.68 -2.21
C LEU A 191 5.10 14.19 -2.18
N PHE A 192 5.69 14.74 -3.24
CA PHE A 192 5.95 16.17 -3.36
C PHE A 192 4.68 17.02 -3.28
N LYS A 193 3.57 16.57 -3.89
CA LYS A 193 2.26 17.25 -3.79
C LYS A 193 1.74 17.26 -2.34
N ILE A 194 1.82 16.12 -1.65
CA ILE A 194 1.39 15.98 -0.25
C ILE A 194 2.25 16.86 0.67
N GLU A 195 3.57 16.79 0.58
CA GLU A 195 4.50 17.61 1.37
C GLU A 195 4.23 19.11 1.18
N ARG A 196 3.98 19.54 -0.07
CA ARG A 196 3.62 20.92 -0.39
C ARG A 196 2.25 21.32 0.18
N ALA A 197 1.31 20.39 0.32
CA ALA A 197 0.02 20.65 0.95
C ALA A 197 0.17 20.81 2.47
N ILE A 198 1.00 19.99 3.10
CA ILE A 198 1.37 20.07 4.52
C ILE A 198 2.06 21.41 4.81
N GLU A 199 3.06 21.80 4.01
CA GLU A 199 3.79 23.06 4.17
C GLU A 199 2.86 24.29 4.09
N LYS A 200 1.82 24.22 3.27
CA LYS A 200 0.80 25.26 3.12
C LYS A 200 -0.26 25.26 4.22
N GLY A 201 -0.20 24.33 5.18
CA GLY A 201 -1.21 24.17 6.23
C GLY A 201 -2.58 23.73 5.71
N LYS A 202 -2.63 23.08 4.54
CA LYS A 202 -3.89 22.57 3.97
C LYS A 202 -4.29 21.20 4.52
N LEU A 203 -3.32 20.48 5.08
CA LEU A 203 -3.47 19.12 5.54
C LEU A 203 -3.01 19.06 7.01
N ASN A 204 -3.87 18.58 7.90
CA ASN A 204 -3.56 18.42 9.32
C ASN A 204 -3.47 16.93 9.64
N LEU A 205 -2.24 16.40 9.70
CA LEU A 205 -1.98 15.00 10.00
C LEU A 205 -1.70 14.81 11.51
N PRO A 206 -2.07 13.65 12.09
CA PRO A 206 -1.72 13.34 13.47
C PRO A 206 -0.19 13.26 13.65
N GLU A 207 0.32 13.65 14.82
CA GLU A 207 1.77 13.77 15.08
C GLU A 207 2.52 12.45 14.91
N SER A 208 1.85 11.32 15.14
CA SER A 208 2.40 9.97 14.99
C SER A 208 2.52 9.50 13.53
N TYR A 209 1.92 10.23 12.59
CA TYR A 209 1.80 9.81 11.21
C TYR A 209 2.93 10.39 10.35
N GLU A 210 3.67 9.50 9.71
CA GLU A 210 4.79 9.86 8.83
C GLU A 210 4.52 9.33 7.41
N ILE A 211 4.32 10.25 6.45
CA ILE A 211 4.16 9.88 5.04
C ILE A 211 5.53 9.69 4.38
N LYS A 212 5.72 8.54 3.73
CA LYS A 212 6.95 8.18 3.01
C LYS A 212 6.62 7.69 1.61
N GLU A 213 7.60 7.77 0.72
CA GLU A 213 7.49 7.31 -0.67
C GLU A 213 7.06 5.84 -0.78
N TRP A 214 7.53 4.96 0.12
CA TRP A 214 7.16 3.55 0.08
C TRP A 214 5.67 3.31 0.32
N LYS A 215 5.02 4.14 1.15
CA LYS A 215 3.58 4.03 1.43
C LYS A 215 2.75 4.44 0.22
N ILE A 216 3.21 5.48 -0.47
CA ILE A 216 2.60 5.94 -1.73
C ILE A 216 2.75 4.89 -2.83
N ARG A 217 3.92 4.25 -2.93
CA ARG A 217 4.13 3.11 -3.84
C ARG A 217 3.10 2.01 -3.57
N GLN A 218 2.83 1.70 -2.30
CA GLN A 218 1.84 0.70 -1.94
C GLN A 218 0.41 1.09 -2.37
N TRP A 219 0.01 2.36 -2.24
CA TRP A 219 -1.29 2.83 -2.75
C TRP A 219 -1.39 2.67 -4.27
N ILE A 220 -0.32 3.02 -4.99
CA ILE A 220 -0.24 2.91 -6.46
C ILE A 220 -0.26 1.45 -6.89
N ASP A 221 0.49 0.57 -6.22
CA ASP A 221 0.51 -0.87 -6.49
C ASP A 221 -0.89 -1.48 -6.27
N THR A 222 -1.56 -1.10 -5.17
CA THR A 222 -2.93 -1.55 -4.87
C THR A 222 -3.92 -1.06 -5.92
N ALA A 223 -3.81 0.19 -6.37
CA ALA A 223 -4.63 0.73 -7.45
C ALA A 223 -4.41 -0.02 -8.77
N ASN A 224 -3.16 -0.34 -9.11
CA ASN A 224 -2.82 -1.15 -10.28
C ASN A 224 -3.39 -2.57 -10.19
N ASP A 225 -3.32 -3.19 -9.02
CA ASP A 225 -3.87 -4.52 -8.77
C ASP A 225 -5.39 -4.52 -8.98
N ILE A 226 -6.10 -3.57 -8.36
CA ILE A 226 -7.55 -3.42 -8.54
C ILE A 226 -7.89 -3.19 -10.03
N MET A 227 -7.14 -2.33 -10.72
CA MET A 227 -7.35 -2.08 -12.15
C MET A 227 -7.09 -3.31 -13.02
N SER A 228 -6.19 -4.20 -12.62
CA SER A 228 -5.93 -5.44 -13.34
C SER A 228 -7.07 -6.47 -13.20
N THR A 229 -7.87 -6.37 -12.13
CA THR A 229 -9.02 -7.26 -11.89
C THR A 229 -10.27 -6.83 -12.66
N ILE A 230 -10.33 -5.57 -13.08
CA ILE A 230 -11.43 -5.03 -13.87
C ILE A 230 -11.42 -5.71 -15.24
N SER A 231 -12.56 -6.32 -15.60
CA SER A 231 -12.68 -7.01 -16.89
C SER A 231 -12.57 -6.03 -18.05
N SER A 232 -11.98 -6.47 -19.17
CA SER A 232 -12.02 -5.71 -20.42
C SER A 232 -13.44 -5.38 -20.89
N ASP A 233 -14.44 -6.16 -20.46
CA ASP A 233 -15.85 -5.89 -20.74
C ASP A 233 -16.40 -4.72 -19.92
N ASP A 234 -15.95 -4.54 -18.68
CA ASP A 234 -16.27 -3.37 -17.86
C ASP A 234 -15.64 -2.12 -18.49
N ILE A 235 -14.38 -2.23 -18.94
CA ILE A 235 -13.69 -1.16 -19.68
C ILE A 235 -14.41 -0.78 -20.98
N ARG A 236 -15.00 -1.75 -21.69
CA ARG A 236 -15.78 -1.47 -22.90
C ARG A 236 -17.12 -0.80 -22.60
N ARG A 237 -17.81 -1.22 -21.53
CA ARG A 237 -19.01 -0.51 -21.05
C ARG A 237 -18.70 0.93 -20.69
N TRP A 238 -17.50 1.20 -20.17
CA TRP A 238 -17.06 2.56 -19.80
C TRP A 238 -16.75 3.47 -20.98
N LYS A 239 -16.37 2.93 -22.15
CA LYS A 239 -16.09 3.75 -23.34
C LYS A 239 -17.35 4.24 -24.07
N GLY A 240 -18.54 3.88 -23.62
CA GLY A 240 -19.79 4.31 -24.25
C GLY A 240 -20.03 3.72 -25.64
N ASP A 241 -19.34 2.62 -26.01
CA ASP A 241 -19.46 1.97 -27.32
C ASP A 241 -20.69 1.03 -27.43
N LEU A 242 -21.81 1.34 -26.75
CA LEU A 242 -23.07 0.58 -26.82
C LEU A 242 -24.28 1.45 -27.15
#